data_AF-A0AA87FGC0-F1
#
_entry.id   AF-A0AA87FGC0-F1
#
_cell.length_a   1.000
_cell.length_b   1.000
_cell.length_c   1.000
_cell.angle_alpha   90.00
_cell.angle_beta   90.00
_cell.angle_gamma   90.00
#
_symmetry.space_group_name_H-M   'P 1'
#
loop_
_entity.id
_entity.type
_entity.pdbx_description
1 polymer ?
#
loop_
_entity_poly.entity_id
_entity_poly.type
_entity_poly.pdbx_seq_one_letter_code
_entity_poly.pdbx_strand_id
1 'polypeptide(L)'
;MIYTIGAGVGPEFSIEDCNYDKVIIMTDADTDGAHIQVLLLTFFYRYMKPLIEAGKVYIALPPLYKVSKGLGKKAVVEYAWTDDELNAVTKKIGKGYMLQRYKGLGEMNADQLWETTMDPETRTLIRVRIDDAAQAERRVTTLMGDKVEPRRKWIESHVQFSLEEDGSILEKKEETIPGLVEEKLQEAEQISAISLSED
;
A
#
# COMPACT_ATOMS: atom_id res chain seq x y z
N MET A 1 11.57 -19.54 -1.78
CA MET A 1 10.95 -19.14 -3.07
C MET A 1 11.69 -19.71 -4.27
N ILE A 2 12.98 -19.39 -4.48
CA ILE A 2 13.74 -19.87 -5.65
C ILE A 2 13.74 -21.40 -5.76
N TYR A 3 14.23 -22.09 -4.73
CA TYR A 3 14.28 -23.56 -4.70
C TYR A 3 12.90 -24.23 -4.81
N THR A 4 11.86 -23.62 -4.25
CA THR A 4 10.52 -24.19 -4.28
C THR A 4 9.89 -24.06 -5.66
N ILE A 5 10.06 -22.91 -6.32
CA ILE A 5 9.58 -22.69 -7.69
C ILE A 5 10.33 -23.61 -8.67
N GLY A 6 11.62 -23.85 -8.43
CA GLY A 6 12.40 -24.87 -9.15
C GLY A 6 12.91 -24.46 -10.54
N ALA A 7 12.61 -23.24 -10.97
CA ALA A 7 12.86 -22.76 -12.33
C ALA A 7 14.17 -21.96 -12.51
N GLY A 8 15.06 -21.90 -11.52
CA GLY A 8 16.25 -21.03 -11.56
C GLY A 8 15.95 -19.55 -11.27
N VAL A 9 16.89 -18.64 -11.58
CA VAL A 9 16.75 -17.18 -11.43
C VAL A 9 17.49 -16.39 -12.51
N GLY A 10 16.95 -15.23 -12.86
CA GLY A 10 17.58 -14.28 -13.76
C GLY A 10 17.81 -14.88 -15.15
N PRO A 11 19.05 -14.86 -15.69
CA PRO A 11 19.36 -15.43 -17.00
C PRO A 11 19.15 -16.94 -17.11
N GLU A 12 19.23 -17.67 -16.00
CA GLU A 12 19.07 -19.13 -15.95
C GLU A 12 17.60 -19.55 -15.71
N PHE A 13 16.67 -18.59 -15.71
CA PHE A 13 15.26 -18.88 -15.44
C PHE A 13 14.58 -19.60 -16.61
N SER A 14 14.05 -20.80 -16.35
CA SER A 14 13.31 -21.63 -17.31
C SER A 14 11.87 -21.86 -16.84
N ILE A 15 10.89 -21.41 -17.63
CA ILE A 15 9.47 -21.53 -17.28
C ILE A 15 8.96 -22.98 -17.30
N GLU A 16 9.62 -23.85 -18.06
CA GLU A 16 9.28 -25.26 -18.24
C GLU A 16 9.57 -26.09 -16.99
N ASP A 17 10.62 -25.70 -16.24
CA ASP A 17 11.05 -26.35 -15.00
C ASP A 17 10.27 -25.88 -13.76
N CYS A 18 9.25 -25.05 -13.96
CA CYS A 18 8.47 -24.47 -12.87
C CYS A 18 7.55 -25.53 -12.24
N ASN A 19 7.74 -25.80 -10.95
CA ASN A 19 6.96 -26.79 -10.18
C ASN A 19 5.48 -26.40 -9.99
N TYR A 20 5.11 -25.14 -10.22
CA TYR A 20 3.77 -24.62 -9.99
C TYR A 20 3.23 -23.91 -11.23
N ASP A 21 1.96 -24.14 -11.54
CA ASP A 21 1.24 -23.37 -12.57
C ASP A 21 0.80 -21.98 -12.07
N LYS A 22 0.50 -21.87 -10.77
CA LYS A 22 0.02 -20.64 -10.14
C LYS A 22 0.85 -20.33 -8.90
N VAL A 23 1.46 -19.15 -8.89
CA VAL A 23 2.10 -18.55 -7.73
C VAL A 23 1.16 -17.45 -7.23
N ILE A 24 0.60 -17.63 -6.04
CA ILE A 24 -0.39 -16.71 -5.47
C ILE A 24 0.26 -15.95 -4.32
N ILE A 25 0.29 -14.63 -4.42
CA ILE A 25 0.68 -13.72 -3.35
C ILE A 25 -0.57 -13.45 -2.52
N MET A 26 -0.58 -13.92 -1.27
CA MET A 26 -1.65 -13.68 -0.31
C MET A 26 -1.07 -12.99 0.90
N THR A 27 -1.48 -11.74 1.12
CA THR A 27 -1.03 -10.89 2.23
C THR A 27 -2.25 -10.30 2.92
N ASP A 28 -2.03 -9.68 4.07
CA ASP A 28 -3.07 -8.93 4.78
C ASP A 28 -3.59 -7.76 3.92
N ALA A 29 -4.85 -7.39 4.15
CA ALA A 29 -5.51 -6.29 3.46
C ALA A 29 -5.26 -4.94 4.14
N ASP A 30 -3.99 -4.68 4.46
CA ASP A 30 -3.51 -3.47 5.11
C ASP A 30 -2.35 -2.83 4.32
N THR A 31 -1.81 -1.73 4.83
CA THR A 31 -0.72 -0.99 4.18
C THR A 31 0.57 -1.79 4.11
N ASP A 32 0.84 -2.63 5.11
CA ASP A 32 2.05 -3.45 5.17
C ASP A 32 1.96 -4.63 4.19
N GLY A 33 0.78 -5.23 4.06
CA GLY A 33 0.47 -6.23 3.04
C GLY A 33 0.66 -5.68 1.62
N ALA A 34 0.17 -4.46 1.36
CA ALA A 34 0.41 -3.78 0.09
C ALA A 34 1.91 -3.57 -0.19
N HIS A 35 2.69 -3.20 0.83
CA HIS A 35 4.14 -3.06 0.70
C HIS A 35 4.84 -4.41 0.39
N ILE A 36 4.46 -5.49 1.08
CA ILE A 36 4.97 -6.85 0.81
C ILE A 36 4.64 -7.28 -0.63
N GLN A 37 3.43 -7.01 -1.10
CA GLN A 37 3.04 -7.30 -2.48
C GLN A 37 3.98 -6.61 -3.48
N VAL A 38 4.24 -5.31 -3.31
CA VAL A 38 5.14 -4.55 -4.19
C VAL A 38 6.56 -5.11 -4.16
N LEU A 39 7.07 -5.49 -2.99
CA LEU A 39 8.39 -6.11 -2.85
C LEU A 39 8.48 -7.44 -3.60
N LEU A 40 7.48 -8.32 -3.44
CA LEU A 40 7.44 -9.62 -4.11
C LEU A 40 7.26 -9.47 -5.62
N LEU A 41 6.39 -8.56 -6.08
CA LEU A 41 6.22 -8.26 -7.50
C LEU A 41 7.50 -7.72 -8.11
N THR A 42 8.23 -6.86 -7.39
CA THR A 42 9.53 -6.35 -7.84
C THR A 42 10.56 -7.48 -7.96
N PHE A 43 10.60 -8.39 -6.98
CA PHE A 43 11.44 -9.58 -7.05
C PHE A 43 11.12 -10.45 -8.28
N PHE A 44 9.84 -10.78 -8.49
CA PHE A 44 9.42 -11.56 -9.65
C PHE A 44 9.75 -10.83 -10.96
N TYR A 45 9.55 -9.52 -11.02
CA TYR A 45 9.83 -8.74 -12.22
C TYR A 45 11.34 -8.68 -12.54
N ARG A 46 12.20 -8.56 -11.53
CA ARG A 46 13.67 -8.48 -11.71
C ARG A 46 14.31 -9.83 -12.02
N TYR A 47 13.86 -10.90 -11.35
CA TYR A 47 14.56 -12.20 -11.39
C TYR A 47 13.77 -13.34 -12.04
N MET A 48 12.46 -13.18 -12.22
CA MET A 48 11.58 -14.23 -12.76
C MET A 48 10.56 -13.64 -13.74
N LYS A 49 10.99 -12.67 -14.54
CA LYS A 49 10.11 -11.94 -15.47
C LYS A 49 9.26 -12.87 -16.37
N PRO A 50 9.81 -13.98 -16.92
CA PRO A 50 9.01 -14.90 -17.74
C PRO A 50 7.84 -15.54 -17.00
N LEU A 51 7.89 -15.65 -15.66
CA LEU A 51 6.79 -16.14 -14.83
C LEU A 51 5.59 -15.17 -14.86
N ILE A 52 5.86 -13.87 -14.84
CA ILE A 52 4.82 -12.83 -14.94
C ILE A 52 4.29 -12.75 -16.37
N GLU A 53 5.16 -12.84 -17.38
CA GLU A 53 4.76 -12.80 -18.80
C GLU A 53 3.89 -14.00 -19.19
N ALA A 54 4.19 -15.19 -18.65
CA ALA A 54 3.31 -16.37 -18.74
C ALA A 54 1.99 -16.20 -17.95
N GLY A 55 1.88 -15.16 -17.13
CA GLY A 55 0.74 -14.87 -16.28
C GLY A 55 0.50 -15.95 -15.22
N LYS A 56 1.57 -16.52 -14.67
CA LYS A 56 1.50 -17.50 -13.58
C LYS A 56 1.47 -16.86 -12.19
N VAL A 57 1.63 -15.54 -12.10
CA VAL A 57 1.61 -14.78 -10.84
C VAL A 57 0.23 -14.16 -10.60
N TYR A 58 -0.31 -14.39 -9.40
CA TYR A 58 -1.62 -13.94 -8.98
C TYR A 58 -1.54 -13.26 -7.61
N ILE A 59 -2.49 -12.40 -7.31
CA ILE A 59 -2.69 -11.78 -5.99
C ILE A 59 -4.06 -12.24 -5.49
N ALA A 60 -4.09 -12.84 -4.31
CA ALA A 60 -5.35 -13.17 -3.63
C ALA A 60 -5.87 -11.96 -2.88
N LEU A 61 -7.19 -11.77 -2.92
CA LEU A 61 -7.88 -10.70 -2.23
C LEU A 61 -8.66 -11.28 -1.04
N PRO A 62 -8.15 -11.16 0.20
CA PRO A 62 -8.95 -11.49 1.37
C PRO A 62 -10.10 -10.50 1.56
N PRO A 63 -11.23 -10.95 2.15
CA PRO A 63 -12.36 -10.09 2.42
C PRO A 63 -12.03 -9.09 3.53
N LEU A 64 -12.53 -7.86 3.42
CA LEU A 64 -12.38 -6.82 4.44
C LEU A 64 -13.40 -6.99 5.57
N TYR A 65 -14.57 -7.51 5.23
CA TYR A 65 -15.72 -7.56 6.13
C TYR A 65 -16.37 -8.92 6.13
N LYS A 66 -16.88 -9.30 7.30
CA LYS A 66 -17.80 -10.41 7.50
C LYS A 66 -19.06 -9.89 8.17
N VAL A 67 -20.19 -10.17 7.54
CA VAL A 67 -21.51 -9.85 8.06
C VAL A 67 -22.20 -11.14 8.45
N SER A 68 -22.64 -11.23 9.71
CA SER A 68 -23.33 -12.42 10.21
C SER A 68 -24.66 -12.06 10.87
N LYS A 69 -25.68 -12.90 10.70
CA LYS A 69 -26.99 -12.71 11.33
C LYS A 69 -27.56 -14.03 11.84
N GLY A 70 -28.04 -14.01 13.08
CA GLY A 70 -28.58 -15.18 13.78
C GLY A 70 -27.54 -15.91 14.63
N LEU A 71 -27.96 -17.01 15.25
CA LEU A 71 -27.15 -17.82 16.15
C LEU A 71 -27.23 -19.30 15.74
N GLY A 72 -26.13 -20.03 15.89
CA GLY A 72 -26.05 -21.47 15.63
C GLY A 72 -26.20 -21.85 14.16
N LYS A 73 -26.84 -23.00 13.87
CA LYS A 73 -26.94 -23.59 12.52
C LYS A 73 -27.78 -22.79 11.51
N LYS A 74 -28.54 -21.78 11.96
CA LYS A 74 -29.34 -20.90 11.10
C LYS A 74 -28.65 -19.55 10.84
N ALA A 75 -27.40 -19.39 11.30
CA ALA A 75 -26.65 -18.18 11.07
C ALA A 75 -26.34 -18.03 9.58
N VAL A 76 -26.67 -16.87 9.02
CA VAL A 76 -26.27 -16.47 7.67
C VAL A 76 -24.97 -15.70 7.81
N VAL A 77 -23.95 -16.11 7.05
CA VAL A 77 -22.64 -15.45 6.98
C VAL A 77 -22.39 -15.04 5.54
N GLU A 78 -22.05 -13.78 5.33
CA GLU A 78 -21.73 -13.20 4.02
C GLU A 78 -20.44 -12.38 4.16
N TYR A 79 -19.62 -12.37 3.12
CA TYR A 79 -18.34 -11.66 3.07
C TYR A 79 -18.43 -10.49 2.09
N ALA A 80 -17.66 -9.43 2.34
CA ALA A 80 -17.53 -8.29 1.44
C ALA A 80 -16.07 -7.82 1.33
N TRP A 81 -15.68 -7.42 0.13
CA TRP A 81 -14.33 -6.96 -0.24
C TRP A 81 -14.24 -5.45 -0.40
N THR A 82 -15.37 -4.77 -0.61
CA THR A 82 -15.45 -3.31 -0.75
C THR A 82 -16.52 -2.71 0.17
N ASP A 83 -16.43 -1.40 0.41
CA ASP A 83 -17.45 -0.69 1.19
C ASP A 83 -18.82 -0.69 0.47
N ASP A 84 -18.82 -0.67 -0.86
CA ASP A 84 -20.04 -0.77 -1.67
C ASP A 84 -20.70 -2.14 -1.52
N GLU A 85 -19.91 -3.22 -1.54
CA GLU A 85 -20.41 -4.57 -1.28
C GLU A 85 -20.92 -4.70 0.15
N LEU A 86 -20.24 -4.12 1.13
CA LEU A 86 -20.70 -4.08 2.52
C LEU A 86 -22.08 -3.43 2.61
N ASN A 87 -22.27 -2.29 1.93
CA ASN A 87 -23.57 -1.61 1.88
C ASN A 87 -24.66 -2.47 1.22
N ALA A 88 -24.33 -3.25 0.18
CA ALA A 88 -25.27 -4.16 -0.47
C ALA A 88 -25.64 -5.35 0.43
N VAL A 89 -24.64 -5.98 1.06
CA VAL A 89 -24.81 -7.14 1.96
C VAL A 89 -25.63 -6.74 3.20
N THR A 90 -25.32 -5.60 3.81
CA THR A 90 -26.07 -5.10 4.98
C THR A 90 -27.52 -4.77 4.66
N LYS A 91 -27.81 -4.21 3.47
CA LYS A 91 -29.19 -4.00 2.98
C LYS A 91 -29.93 -5.32 2.78
N LYS A 92 -29.27 -6.34 2.20
CA LYS A 92 -29.84 -7.68 1.97
C LYS A 92 -30.19 -8.40 3.27
N ILE A 93 -29.29 -8.33 4.26
CA ILE A 93 -29.45 -9.02 5.55
C ILE A 93 -30.46 -8.29 6.46
N GLY A 94 -30.57 -6.97 6.34
CA GLY A 94 -31.45 -6.13 7.15
C GLY A 94 -30.95 -5.98 8.60
N LYS A 95 -31.72 -5.31 9.46
CA LYS A 95 -31.29 -4.98 10.84
C LYS A 95 -30.92 -6.21 11.69
N GLY A 96 -30.04 -6.00 12.67
CA GLY A 96 -29.61 -7.00 13.65
C GLY A 96 -28.46 -7.90 13.21
N TYR A 97 -27.65 -7.46 12.24
CA TYR A 97 -26.42 -8.15 11.86
C TYR A 97 -25.26 -7.78 12.80
N MET A 98 -24.32 -8.70 12.94
CA MET A 98 -23.00 -8.46 13.52
C MET A 98 -22.00 -8.26 12.38
N LEU A 99 -21.32 -7.12 12.40
CA LEU A 99 -20.24 -6.80 11.47
C LEU A 99 -18.89 -7.07 12.14
N GLN A 100 -18.06 -7.86 11.49
CA GLN A 100 -16.66 -8.06 11.84
C GLN A 100 -15.81 -7.51 10.70
N ARG A 101 -14.86 -6.63 11.02
CA ARG A 101 -13.85 -6.14 10.07
C ARG A 101 -12.56 -6.90 10.31
N TYR A 102 -11.97 -7.43 9.25
CA TYR A 102 -10.67 -8.08 9.31
C TYR A 102 -9.57 -7.04 9.14
N LYS A 103 -8.62 -6.99 10.08
CA LYS A 103 -7.42 -6.17 9.94
C LYS A 103 -6.26 -6.93 9.30
N GLY A 104 -6.26 -8.25 9.43
CA GLY A 104 -5.24 -9.13 8.87
C GLY A 104 -5.72 -10.58 8.79
N LEU A 105 -4.97 -11.42 8.09
CA LEU A 105 -5.33 -12.83 7.86
C LEU A 105 -5.33 -13.65 9.16
N GLY A 106 -4.55 -13.23 10.17
CA GLY A 106 -4.49 -13.90 11.48
C GLY A 106 -5.79 -13.83 12.29
N GLU A 107 -6.74 -12.96 11.91
CA GLU A 107 -8.07 -12.88 12.54
C GLU A 107 -9.09 -13.85 11.91
N MET A 108 -8.69 -14.59 10.88
CA MET A 108 -9.53 -15.55 10.17
C MET A 108 -9.24 -16.98 10.62
N ASN A 109 -10.30 -17.77 10.80
CA ASN A 109 -10.15 -19.21 11.00
C ASN A 109 -9.82 -19.90 9.68
N ALA A 110 -9.21 -21.09 9.75
CA ALA A 110 -8.84 -21.87 8.57
C ALA A 110 -10.00 -22.10 7.58
N ASP A 111 -11.19 -22.43 8.08
CA ASP A 111 -12.38 -22.64 7.23
C ASP A 111 -12.78 -21.35 6.49
N GLN A 112 -12.69 -20.20 7.17
CA GLN A 112 -13.01 -18.91 6.57
C GLN A 112 -12.00 -18.52 5.49
N LEU A 113 -10.72 -18.80 5.74
CA LEU A 113 -9.67 -18.56 4.78
C LEU A 113 -9.86 -19.45 3.55
N TRP A 114 -10.21 -20.73 3.76
CA TRP A 114 -10.51 -21.65 2.67
C TRP A 114 -11.64 -21.14 1.80
N GLU A 115 -12.81 -20.88 2.40
CA GLU A 115 -14.03 -20.48 1.69
C GLU A 115 -13.90 -19.16 0.93
N THR A 116 -13.03 -18.25 1.38
CA THR A 116 -12.95 -16.89 0.84
C THR A 116 -11.78 -16.66 -0.10
N THR A 117 -10.61 -17.26 0.15
CA THR A 117 -9.38 -16.94 -0.60
C THR A 117 -8.68 -18.14 -1.22
N MET A 118 -8.91 -19.37 -0.71
CA MET A 118 -8.15 -20.54 -1.19
C MET A 118 -8.95 -21.45 -2.12
N ASP A 119 -10.26 -21.59 -1.91
CA ASP A 119 -11.14 -22.45 -2.70
C ASP A 119 -11.18 -22.00 -4.16
N PRO A 120 -10.76 -22.84 -5.14
CA PRO A 120 -10.79 -22.51 -6.56
C PRO A 120 -12.14 -22.09 -7.12
N GLU A 121 -13.26 -22.51 -6.52
CA GLU A 121 -14.61 -22.20 -7.01
C GLU A 121 -15.11 -20.82 -6.57
N THR A 122 -14.73 -20.37 -5.38
CA THR A 122 -15.24 -19.12 -4.77
C THR A 122 -14.21 -17.99 -4.73
N ARG A 123 -12.90 -18.31 -4.75
CA ARG A 123 -11.85 -17.31 -4.56
C ARG A 123 -11.79 -16.32 -5.73
N THR A 124 -11.49 -15.07 -5.37
CA THR A 124 -11.19 -14.01 -6.34
C THR A 124 -9.69 -13.77 -6.41
N LEU A 125 -9.12 -13.87 -7.61
CA LEU A 125 -7.69 -13.66 -7.85
C LEU A 125 -7.48 -12.55 -8.89
N ILE A 126 -6.53 -11.66 -8.63
CA ILE A 126 -6.01 -10.73 -9.63
C ILE A 126 -4.84 -11.41 -10.33
N ARG A 127 -4.91 -11.55 -11.66
CA ARG A 127 -3.79 -12.04 -12.48
C ARG A 127 -2.87 -10.87 -12.85
N VAL A 128 -1.60 -10.97 -12.50
CA VAL A 128 -0.60 -9.94 -12.82
C VAL A 128 -0.19 -10.07 -14.28
N ARG A 129 -0.18 -8.94 -15.00
CA ARG A 129 0.26 -8.84 -16.40
C ARG A 129 1.15 -7.62 -16.60
N ILE A 130 2.01 -7.69 -17.61
CA ILE A 130 2.85 -6.58 -18.05
C ILE A 130 2.34 -6.15 -19.42
N ASP A 131 1.66 -5.01 -19.48
CA ASP A 131 1.15 -4.46 -20.74
C ASP A 131 2.25 -3.67 -21.48
N ASP A 132 2.97 -2.81 -20.76
CA ASP A 132 4.09 -2.03 -21.28
C ASP A 132 5.33 -2.23 -20.40
N ALA A 133 6.33 -2.93 -20.95
CA ALA A 133 7.57 -3.24 -20.26
C ALA A 133 8.40 -1.99 -19.95
N ALA A 134 8.37 -0.97 -20.81
CA ALA A 134 9.14 0.27 -20.58
C ALA A 134 8.51 1.11 -19.46
N GLN A 135 7.18 1.16 -19.39
CA GLN A 135 6.48 1.81 -18.28
C GLN A 135 6.68 1.04 -16.97
N ALA A 136 6.59 -0.29 -17.02
CA ALA A 136 6.84 -1.14 -15.85
C ALA A 136 8.25 -0.92 -15.28
N GLU A 137 9.28 -0.93 -16.14
CA GLU A 137 10.67 -0.69 -15.72
C GLU A 137 10.86 0.68 -15.05
N ARG A 138 10.27 1.72 -15.65
CA ARG A 138 10.31 3.08 -15.07
C ARG A 138 9.66 3.11 -13.70
N ARG A 139 8.46 2.54 -13.54
CA ARG A 139 7.74 2.50 -12.27
C ARG A 139 8.50 1.74 -11.21
N VAL A 140 8.99 0.54 -11.53
CA VAL A 140 9.78 -0.28 -10.61
C VAL A 140 11.05 0.45 -10.18
N THR A 141 11.74 1.10 -11.12
CA THR A 141 12.98 1.85 -10.81
C THR A 141 12.72 3.09 -9.96
N THR A 142 11.67 3.86 -10.24
CA THR A 142 11.33 5.05 -9.44
C THR A 142 10.89 4.69 -8.03
N LEU A 143 10.06 3.66 -7.87
CA LEU A 143 9.48 3.29 -6.58
C LEU A 143 10.45 2.47 -5.72
N MET A 144 11.21 1.56 -6.33
CA MET A 144 12.02 0.56 -5.62
C MET A 144 13.53 0.72 -5.81
N GLY A 145 13.98 1.73 -6.56
CA GLY A 145 15.41 2.02 -6.75
C GLY A 145 16.04 2.75 -5.55
N ASP A 146 17.38 2.84 -5.56
CA ASP A 146 18.16 3.40 -4.44
C ASP A 146 18.01 4.92 -4.28
N LYS A 147 17.67 5.62 -5.36
CA LYS A 147 17.54 7.08 -5.36
C LYS A 147 16.23 7.51 -4.70
N VAL A 148 16.34 8.24 -3.60
CA VAL A 148 15.19 8.74 -2.83
C VAL A 148 14.48 9.90 -3.54
N GLU A 149 15.21 10.77 -4.21
CA GLU A 149 14.67 12.00 -4.81
C GLU A 149 13.57 11.76 -5.87
N PRO A 150 13.74 10.85 -6.85
CA PRO A 150 12.67 10.53 -7.81
C PRO A 150 11.43 9.93 -7.14
N ARG A 151 11.62 9.12 -6.09
CA ARG A 151 10.53 8.51 -5.33
C ARG A 151 9.70 9.56 -4.61
N ARG A 152 10.35 10.53 -3.96
CA ARG A 152 9.68 11.64 -3.27
C ARG A 152 8.81 12.45 -4.23
N LYS A 153 9.37 12.90 -5.37
CA LYS A 153 8.63 13.65 -6.39
C LYS A 153 7.44 12.86 -6.95
N TRP A 154 7.60 11.55 -7.10
CA TRP A 154 6.50 10.70 -7.55
C TRP A 154 5.35 10.66 -6.53
N ILE A 155 5.67 10.53 -5.24
CA ILE A 155 4.67 10.56 -4.15
C ILE A 155 3.94 11.90 -4.13
N GLU A 156 4.67 13.02 -4.16
CA GLU A 156 4.08 14.37 -4.14
C GLU A 156 3.15 14.65 -5.33
N SER A 157 3.42 14.06 -6.49
CA SER A 157 2.63 14.28 -7.71
C SER A 157 1.43 13.34 -7.87
N HIS A 158 1.40 12.19 -7.17
CA HIS A 158 0.38 11.16 -7.38
C HIS A 158 -0.45 10.83 -6.13
N VAL A 159 0.09 11.06 -4.93
CA VAL A 159 -0.62 10.77 -3.68
C VAL A 159 -1.41 12.00 -3.26
N GLN A 160 -2.73 11.87 -3.26
CA GLN A 160 -3.62 12.89 -2.71
C GLN A 160 -3.62 12.74 -1.20
N PHE A 161 -2.92 13.65 -0.51
CA PHE A 161 -3.05 13.79 0.93
C PHE A 161 -4.35 14.56 1.20
N SER A 162 -5.44 13.85 1.52
CA SER A 162 -6.64 14.51 2.05
C SER A 162 -6.32 15.00 3.47
N LEU A 163 -5.94 16.27 3.59
CA LEU A 163 -5.79 16.95 4.87
C LEU A 163 -7.17 17.26 5.47
N GLU A 164 -7.84 16.25 6.00
CA GLU A 164 -8.75 16.40 7.13
C GLU A 164 -8.19 15.62 8.32
N GLU A 165 -6.96 15.96 8.74
CA GLU A 165 -6.45 15.80 10.10
C GLU A 165 -5.14 16.58 10.22
N ASP A 166 -5.18 17.61 11.06
CA ASP A 166 -4.13 18.47 11.60
C ASP A 166 -2.98 18.93 10.68
N GLY A 167 -3.15 20.18 10.19
CA GLY A 167 -2.12 21.22 10.16
C GLY A 167 -0.71 20.77 9.79
N SER A 168 -0.39 20.88 8.51
CA SER A 168 0.97 20.79 7.96
C SER A 168 2.01 21.41 8.90
N ILE A 169 2.88 20.57 9.45
CA ILE A 169 4.08 20.98 10.21
C ILE A 169 5.00 21.87 9.34
N LEU A 170 4.81 21.87 8.03
CA LEU A 170 5.61 22.61 7.06
C LEU A 170 5.08 24.02 6.77
N GLU A 171 3.95 24.46 7.34
CA GLU A 171 3.52 25.87 7.25
C GLU A 171 4.13 26.76 8.34
N LYS A 172 4.82 26.19 9.34
CA LYS A 172 5.44 26.98 10.44
C LYS A 172 6.86 27.49 10.15
N LYS A 173 7.16 27.79 8.88
CA LYS A 173 8.39 28.50 8.52
C LYS A 173 8.16 29.42 7.34
N GLU A 174 7.71 30.64 7.64
CA GLU A 174 8.12 31.93 7.09
C GLU A 174 7.04 32.99 7.38
N GLU A 175 6.86 33.33 8.66
CA GLU A 175 6.39 34.67 9.02
C GLU A 175 7.61 35.49 9.43
N THR A 176 8.28 36.03 8.43
CA THR A 176 9.14 37.20 8.62
C THR A 176 8.20 38.34 9.04
N ILE A 177 8.11 38.62 10.35
CA ILE A 177 7.37 39.77 10.86
C ILE A 177 8.07 41.03 10.32
N PRO A 178 7.45 41.84 9.43
CA PRO A 178 8.15 42.94 8.75
C PRO A 178 8.50 44.13 9.65
N GLY A 179 8.14 44.11 10.94
CA GLY A 179 8.28 45.27 11.84
C GLY A 179 9.38 45.21 12.89
N LEU A 180 10.03 44.04 13.11
CA LEU A 180 10.97 43.89 14.24
C LEU A 180 12.45 44.12 13.87
N VAL A 181 12.74 44.28 12.57
CA VAL A 181 14.13 44.49 12.10
C VAL A 181 14.50 45.97 12.12
N GLU A 182 13.55 46.90 11.93
CA GLU A 182 13.83 48.35 11.94
C GLU A 182 14.10 48.90 13.34
N GLU A 183 13.40 48.43 14.39
CA GLU A 183 13.66 48.88 15.77
C GLU A 183 15.06 48.46 16.26
N LYS A 184 15.51 47.25 15.88
CA LYS A 184 16.84 46.76 16.30
C LYS A 184 18.01 47.41 15.56
N LEU A 185 17.79 47.91 14.34
CA LEU A 185 18.81 48.70 13.64
C LEU A 185 18.96 50.10 14.24
N GLN A 186 17.86 50.74 14.67
CA GLN A 186 17.93 52.05 15.32
C GLN A 186 18.58 52.00 16.72
N GLU A 187 18.29 50.97 17.52
CA GLU A 187 18.96 50.79 18.82
C GLU A 187 20.47 50.50 18.67
N ALA A 188 20.88 49.75 17.64
CA ALA A 188 22.28 49.46 17.39
C ALA A 188 23.09 50.68 16.90
N GLU A 189 22.50 51.54 16.07
CA GLU A 189 23.13 52.80 15.65
C GLU A 189 23.27 53.79 16.83
N GLN A 190 22.27 53.86 17.70
CA GLN A 190 22.28 54.76 18.86
C GLN A 190 23.32 54.35 19.92
N ILE A 191 23.58 53.05 20.09
CA ILE A 191 24.62 52.53 20.98
C ILE A 191 26.03 52.79 20.39
N SER A 192 26.20 52.71 19.07
CA SER A 192 27.50 52.96 18.42
C SER A 192 27.92 54.44 18.43
N ALA A 193 26.95 55.37 18.46
CA ALA A 193 27.20 56.81 18.50
C ALA A 193 27.60 57.30 19.91
N ILE A 194 27.23 56.57 20.97
CA ILE A 194 27.56 56.94 22.36
C ILE A 194 29.00 56.52 22.73
N SER A 195 29.56 55.49 22.08
CA SER A 195 30.94 55.02 22.33
C SER A 195 32.04 55.79 21.59
N LEU A 196 31.71 56.86 20.85
CA LEU A 196 32.66 57.68 20.08
C LEU A 196 32.78 59.13 20.60
N SER A 197 32.21 59.43 21.77
CA SER A 197 32.27 60.75 22.42
C SER A 197 32.81 60.74 23.85
N GLU A 198 33.52 59.69 24.25
CA GLU A 198 34.33 59.67 25.48
C GLU A 198 35.74 59.15 25.15
N ASP A 199 36.51 60.01 24.49
CA ASP A 199 37.98 60.15 24.59
C ASP A 199 38.38 61.57 24.15
#